data_AF-A0A9P5Q6D9-F1
#
_entry.id   AF-A0A9P5Q6D9-F1
#
_cell.length_a   1.000
_cell.length_b   1.000
_cell.length_c   1.000
_cell.angle_alpha   90.00
_cell.angle_beta   90.00
_cell.angle_gamma   90.00
#
_symmetry.space_group_name_H-M   'P 1'
#
loop_
_entity.id
_entity.type
_entity.pdbx_description
1 polymer ?
#
loop_
_entity_poly.entity_id
_entity_poly.type
_entity_poly.pdbx_seq_one_letter_code
_entity_poly.pdbx_strand_id
1 'polypeptide(L)'
;MPRVFDPEPTLERLRKGDSPGTTEVSKTFELIQDAHVQLSKYDSFVEKIEESLQKLKQAREELKGSIDVTAAFVSPVRLLPEDVLLEIFALHIASEEVTLGLSPQIRTHCPTLHLSQICSFWRKIVLSQPTLW
;
A
#
# COMPACT_ATOMS: atom_id res chain seq x y z
N MET A 1 1.28 15.58 -31.19
CA MET A 1 1.23 16.58 -30.10
C MET A 1 -0.22 16.98 -29.89
N PRO A 2 -0.68 17.16 -28.64
CA PRO A 2 -2.06 17.59 -28.39
C PRO A 2 -2.25 18.99 -28.98
N ARG A 3 -3.32 19.21 -29.75
CA ARG A 3 -3.76 20.57 -30.07
C ARG A 3 -4.23 21.20 -28.76
N VAL A 4 -3.46 22.17 -28.26
CA VAL A 4 -3.88 23.00 -27.13
C VAL A 4 -4.98 23.91 -27.65
N PHE A 5 -6.21 23.70 -27.17
CA PHE A 5 -7.33 24.57 -27.48
C PHE A 5 -7.19 25.81 -26.60
N ASP A 6 -6.83 26.95 -27.19
CA ASP A 6 -6.73 28.22 -26.46
C ASP A 6 -8.09 28.95 -26.49
N PRO A 7 -8.81 29.06 -25.35
CA PRO A 7 -10.12 29.69 -25.30
C PRO A 7 -10.05 31.23 -25.25
N GLU A 8 -8.91 31.84 -24.90
CA GLU A 8 -8.75 33.29 -24.72
C GLU A 8 -9.30 34.14 -25.87
N PRO A 9 -8.96 33.89 -27.15
CA PRO A 9 -9.49 34.70 -28.25
C PRO A 9 -11.01 34.60 -28.42
N THR A 10 -11.62 33.49 -27.99
CA THR A 10 -13.08 33.31 -28.03
C THR A 10 -13.74 34.04 -26.86
N LEU A 11 -13.12 34.02 -25.68
CA LEU A 11 -13.58 34.74 -24.50
C LEU A 11 -13.57 36.25 -24.70
N GLU A 12 -12.55 36.79 -25.35
CA GLU A 12 -12.45 38.22 -25.67
C GLU A 12 -13.53 38.69 -26.65
N ARG A 13 -13.92 37.86 -27.62
CA ARG A 13 -15.04 38.16 -28.53
C ARG A 13 -16.38 38.16 -27.79
N LEU A 14 -16.59 37.19 -26.90
CA LEU A 14 -17.79 37.13 -26.06
C LEU A 14 -17.92 38.36 -25.16
N ARG A 15 -16.82 38.83 -24.55
CA ARG A 15 -16.80 40.04 -23.70
C ARG A 15 -17.17 41.31 -24.46
N LYS A 16 -16.86 41.39 -25.76
CA LYS A 16 -17.17 42.54 -26.62
C LYS A 16 -18.58 42.50 -27.23
N GLY A 17 -19.36 41.44 -26.96
CA GLY A 17 -20.71 41.28 -27.50
C GLY A 17 -20.74 40.99 -29.01
N ASP A 18 -19.62 40.52 -29.57
CA ASP A 18 -19.47 40.32 -31.01
C ASP A 18 -20.14 39.01 -31.43
N SER A 19 -21.07 39.07 -32.39
CA SER A 19 -21.87 37.92 -32.81
C SER A 19 -21.29 37.26 -34.06
N PRO A 20 -21.03 35.93 -34.05
CA PRO A 20 -20.48 35.24 -35.21
C PRO A 20 -21.49 35.19 -36.37
N GLY A 21 -20.99 35.30 -37.61
CA GLY A 21 -21.80 35.08 -38.81
C GLY A 21 -22.19 33.62 -39.01
N THR A 22 -23.22 33.33 -39.81
CA THR A 22 -23.78 31.98 -40.01
C THR A 22 -22.75 30.92 -40.46
N THR A 23 -21.79 31.32 -41.30
CA THR A 23 -20.68 30.46 -41.76
C THR A 23 -19.64 30.21 -40.66
N GLU A 24 -19.40 31.19 -39.77
CA GLU A 24 -18.52 31.00 -38.61
C GLU A 24 -19.15 30.06 -37.59
N VAL A 25 -20.45 30.19 -37.33
CA VAL A 25 -21.21 29.31 -36.44
C VAL A 25 -21.13 27.85 -36.89
N SER A 26 -21.21 27.59 -38.18
CA SER A 26 -21.11 26.22 -38.71
C SER A 26 -19.72 25.62 -38.47
N LYS A 27 -18.66 26.41 -38.74
CA LYS A 27 -17.27 25.99 -38.52
C LYS A 27 -16.94 25.78 -37.05
N THR A 28 -17.46 26.62 -36.14
CA THR A 28 -17.26 26.42 -34.71
C THR A 28 -17.98 25.17 -34.22
N PHE A 29 -19.17 24.85 -34.75
CA PHE A 29 -19.88 23.62 -34.40
C PHE A 29 -19.11 22.36 -34.83
N GLU A 30 -18.57 22.34 -36.05
CA GLU A 30 -17.72 21.24 -36.54
C GLU A 30 -16.46 21.06 -35.67
N LEU A 31 -15.81 22.16 -35.31
CA LEU A 31 -14.62 22.18 -34.46
C LEU A 31 -14.94 21.69 -33.03
N ILE A 32 -16.08 22.09 -32.47
CA ILE A 32 -16.58 21.57 -31.19
C ILE A 32 -16.84 20.07 -31.29
N GLN A 33 -17.44 19.59 -32.38
CA GLN A 33 -17.75 18.18 -32.56
C GLN A 33 -16.47 17.34 -32.71
N ASP A 34 -15.48 17.80 -33.47
CA ASP A 34 -14.16 17.14 -33.53
C ASP A 34 -13.49 17.13 -32.14
N ALA A 35 -13.53 18.24 -31.40
CA ALA A 35 -12.97 18.31 -30.05
C ALA A 35 -13.62 17.29 -29.09
N HIS A 36 -14.94 17.11 -29.14
CA HIS A 36 -15.63 16.08 -28.34
C HIS A 36 -15.19 14.65 -28.73
N VAL A 37 -15.01 14.38 -30.03
CA VAL A 37 -14.50 13.08 -30.49
C VAL A 37 -13.07 12.83 -30.00
N GLN A 38 -12.21 13.85 -30.02
CA GLN A 38 -10.85 13.72 -29.49
C GLN A 38 -10.84 13.54 -27.97
N LEU A 39 -11.67 14.29 -27.24
CA LEU A 39 -11.81 14.16 -25.79
C LEU A 39 -12.20 12.72 -25.42
N SER A 40 -13.26 12.18 -26.03
CA SER A 40 -13.72 10.81 -25.80
C SER A 40 -12.63 9.77 -26.09
N LYS A 41 -11.81 9.98 -27.14
CA LYS A 41 -10.65 9.12 -27.40
C LYS A 41 -9.64 9.19 -26.27
N TYR A 42 -9.28 10.38 -25.80
CA TYR A 42 -8.33 10.54 -24.70
C TYR A 42 -8.87 9.93 -23.41
N ASP A 43 -10.13 10.12 -23.09
CA ASP A 43 -10.77 9.48 -21.92
C ASP A 43 -10.64 7.95 -22.00
N SER A 44 -10.90 7.36 -23.17
CA SER A 44 -10.73 5.91 -23.36
C SER A 44 -9.28 5.44 -23.23
N PHE A 45 -8.31 6.28 -23.57
CA PHE A 45 -6.90 5.95 -23.37
C PHE A 45 -6.49 6.08 -21.90
N VAL A 46 -6.98 7.11 -21.22
CA VAL A 46 -6.77 7.30 -19.78
C VAL A 46 -7.31 6.08 -19.03
N GLU A 47 -8.56 5.68 -19.30
CA GLU A 47 -9.18 4.52 -18.66
C GLU A 47 -8.35 3.24 -18.86
N LYS A 48 -7.91 2.95 -20.08
CA LYS A 48 -7.07 1.76 -20.36
C LYS A 48 -5.72 1.78 -19.65
N ILE A 49 -5.09 2.96 -19.55
CA ILE A 49 -3.82 3.13 -18.83
C ILE A 49 -4.04 2.95 -17.33
N GLU A 50 -5.10 3.53 -16.77
CA GLU A 50 -5.45 3.40 -15.36
C GLU A 50 -5.77 1.94 -14.99
N GLU A 51 -6.53 1.22 -15.81
CA GLU A 51 -6.78 -0.20 -15.62
C GLU A 51 -5.47 -1.02 -15.62
N SER A 52 -4.59 -0.74 -16.58
CA SER A 52 -3.30 -1.42 -16.68
C SER A 52 -2.43 -1.12 -15.46
N LEU A 53 -2.40 0.14 -15.01
CA LEU A 53 -1.69 0.56 -13.82
C LEU A 53 -2.23 -0.13 -12.56
N GLN A 54 -3.55 -0.25 -12.43
CA GLN A 54 -4.19 -0.94 -11.32
C GLN A 54 -3.79 -2.42 -11.30
N LYS A 55 -3.82 -3.11 -12.44
CA LYS A 55 -3.37 -4.51 -12.56
C LYS A 55 -1.91 -4.68 -12.15
N LEU A 56 -1.03 -3.79 -12.60
CA LEU A 56 0.38 -3.81 -12.23
C LEU A 56 0.60 -3.56 -10.72
N LYS A 57 -0.15 -2.62 -10.13
CA LYS A 57 -0.09 -2.37 -8.67
C LYS A 57 -0.54 -3.59 -7.89
N GLN A 58 -1.63 -4.24 -8.31
CA GLN A 58 -2.12 -5.45 -7.66
C GLN A 58 -1.07 -6.57 -7.72
N ALA A 59 -0.54 -6.87 -8.91
CA ALA A 59 0.48 -7.89 -9.09
C ALA A 59 1.74 -7.62 -8.24
N ARG A 60 2.14 -6.34 -8.10
CA ARG A 60 3.25 -5.93 -7.24
C ARG A 60 2.97 -6.24 -5.77
N GLU A 61 1.80 -5.90 -5.25
CA GLU A 61 1.45 -6.16 -3.85
C GLU A 61 1.34 -7.66 -3.57
N GLU A 62 0.77 -8.44 -4.49
CA GLU A 62 0.71 -9.90 -4.38
C GLU A 62 2.12 -10.51 -4.34
N LEU A 63 3.01 -10.10 -5.23
CA LEU A 63 4.39 -10.57 -5.25
C LEU A 63 5.15 -10.16 -3.98
N LYS A 64 4.97 -8.92 -3.52
CA LYS A 64 5.58 -8.44 -2.27
C LYS A 64 5.12 -9.28 -1.09
N GLY A 65 3.81 -9.55 -0.98
CA GLY A 65 3.28 -10.42 0.06
C GLY A 65 3.85 -11.85 0.00
N SER A 66 4.00 -12.41 -1.21
CA SER A 66 4.64 -13.73 -1.40
C SER A 66 6.11 -13.74 -0.94
N ILE A 67 6.86 -12.68 -1.27
CA ILE A 67 8.24 -12.51 -0.82
C ILE A 67 8.29 -12.42 0.71
N ASP A 68 7.46 -11.60 1.32
CA ASP A 68 7.44 -11.40 2.78
C ASP A 68 7.14 -12.71 3.52
N VAL A 69 6.17 -13.49 3.04
CA VAL A 69 5.85 -14.82 3.61
C VAL A 69 7.01 -15.80 3.45
N THR A 70 7.62 -15.84 2.26
CA THR A 70 8.74 -16.74 1.98
C THR A 70 9.97 -16.37 2.80
N ALA A 71 10.28 -15.07 2.89
CA ALA A 71 11.36 -14.53 3.72
C ALA A 71 11.12 -14.84 5.20
N ALA A 72 9.88 -14.69 5.69
CA ALA A 72 9.53 -15.06 7.05
C ALA A 72 9.68 -16.58 7.30
N PHE A 73 9.40 -17.41 6.30
CA PHE A 73 9.55 -18.87 6.37
C PHE A 73 11.03 -19.30 6.45
N VAL A 74 11.90 -18.71 5.63
CA VAL A 74 13.35 -19.00 5.63
C VAL A 74 14.14 -18.17 6.66
N SER A 75 13.45 -17.38 7.48
CA SER A 75 14.10 -16.59 8.52
C SER A 75 14.91 -17.52 9.43
N PRO A 76 16.18 -17.16 9.76
CA PRO A 76 17.07 -18.00 10.58
C PRO A 76 16.39 -18.49 11.86
N VAL A 77 15.52 -17.66 12.44
CA VAL A 77 14.77 -17.94 13.66
C VAL A 77 13.86 -19.17 13.59
N ARG A 78 13.39 -19.54 12.40
CA ARG A 78 12.56 -20.73 12.16
C ARG A 78 13.37 -21.96 11.76
N LEU A 79 14.62 -21.74 11.37
CA LEU A 79 15.56 -22.79 10.98
C LEU A 79 16.39 -23.30 12.17
N LEU A 80 16.32 -22.60 13.30
CA LEU A 80 16.95 -23.06 14.54
C LEU A 80 16.22 -24.30 15.09
N PRO A 81 16.97 -25.33 15.49
CA PRO A 81 16.44 -26.43 16.29
C PRO A 81 15.77 -25.91 17.57
N GLU A 82 14.78 -26.67 18.06
CA GLU A 82 14.00 -26.31 19.25
C GLU A 82 14.88 -26.20 20.50
N ASP A 83 15.88 -27.07 20.67
CA ASP A 83 16.86 -27.04 21.74
C ASP A 83 17.71 -25.76 21.74
N VAL A 84 18.13 -25.30 20.56
CA VAL A 84 18.90 -24.04 20.43
C VAL A 84 18.02 -22.84 20.76
N LEU A 85 16.75 -22.83 20.34
CA LEU A 85 15.81 -21.78 20.70
C LEU A 85 15.51 -21.74 22.20
N LEU A 86 15.35 -22.91 22.83
CA LEU A 86 15.15 -23.02 24.27
C LEU A 86 16.33 -22.46 25.05
N GLU A 87 17.56 -22.75 24.64
CA GLU A 87 18.77 -22.19 25.26
C GLU A 87 18.81 -20.65 25.13
N ILE A 88 18.50 -20.14 23.93
CA ILE A 88 18.40 -18.69 23.69
C ILE A 88 17.33 -18.06 24.60
N PHE A 89 16.16 -18.70 24.74
CA PHE A 89 15.09 -18.21 25.61
C PHE A 89 15.52 -18.19 27.06
N ALA A 90 16.16 -19.26 27.55
CA ALA A 90 16.65 -19.36 28.92
C ALA A 90 17.68 -18.25 29.23
N LEU A 91 18.63 -18.02 28.32
CA LEU A 91 19.62 -16.94 28.46
C LEU A 91 18.98 -15.55 28.46
N HIS A 92 18.00 -15.34 27.57
CA HIS A 92 17.29 -14.06 27.49
C HIS A 92 16.46 -13.79 28.74
N ILE A 93 15.69 -14.77 29.22
CA ILE A 93 14.89 -14.65 30.45
C ILE A 93 15.81 -14.42 31.65
N ALA A 94 16.92 -15.14 31.75
CA ALA A 94 17.89 -14.97 32.84
C ALA A 94 18.58 -13.59 32.84
N SER A 95 18.67 -12.95 31.67
CA SER A 95 19.23 -11.61 31.50
C SER A 95 18.21 -10.49 31.76
N GLU A 96 16.92 -10.80 31.85
CA GLU A 96 15.86 -9.81 32.03
C GLU A 96 15.25 -9.87 33.44
N GLU A 97 15.11 -8.72 34.09
CA GLU A 97 14.41 -8.66 35.38
C GLU A 97 12.90 -8.85 35.18
N VAL A 98 12.32 -9.89 35.79
CA VAL A 98 10.88 -10.13 35.77
C VAL A 98 10.21 -9.19 36.77
N THR A 99 9.32 -8.31 36.29
CA THR A 99 8.55 -7.40 37.16
C THR A 99 7.06 -7.66 36.98
N LEU A 100 6.43 -8.31 37.96
CA LEU A 100 4.97 -8.52 37.98
C LEU A 100 4.31 -7.43 38.83
N GLY A 101 3.85 -6.36 38.18
CA GLY A 101 3.12 -5.29 38.82
C GLY A 101 1.68 -5.69 39.15
N LEU A 102 1.31 -5.68 40.43
CA LEU A 102 -0.10 -5.79 40.89
C LEU A 102 -0.86 -4.46 40.80
N SER A 103 -0.19 -3.38 40.39
CA SER A 103 -0.75 -2.03 40.31
C SER A 103 -0.98 -1.61 38.86
N PRO A 104 -2.08 -0.92 38.52
CA PRO A 104 -2.37 -0.44 37.15
C PRO A 104 -1.29 0.47 36.56
N GLN A 105 -0.42 1.03 37.40
CA GLN A 105 0.68 1.91 36.98
C GLN A 105 2.00 1.17 36.70
N ILE A 106 2.12 -0.12 37.02
CA ILE A 106 3.34 -0.90 36.80
C ILE A 106 3.14 -1.76 35.54
N ARG A 107 3.97 -1.54 34.50
CA ARG A 107 3.98 -2.43 33.33
C ARG A 107 4.48 -3.80 33.77
N THR A 108 3.68 -4.83 33.52
CA THR A 108 4.11 -6.22 33.67
C THR A 108 5.22 -6.51 32.67
N HIS A 109 6.43 -6.75 33.17
CA HIS A 109 7.57 -7.18 32.38
C HIS A 109 7.74 -8.70 32.55
N CYS A 110 7.28 -9.45 31.55
CA CYS A 110 7.40 -10.90 31.51
C CYS A 110 8.06 -11.31 30.18
N PRO A 111 9.37 -11.60 30.20
CA PRO A 111 10.15 -11.93 29.00
C PRO A 111 9.55 -13.14 28.26
N THR A 112 9.08 -14.14 29.02
CA THR A 112 8.40 -15.33 28.51
C THR A 112 7.13 -14.99 27.71
N LEU A 113 6.34 -14.02 28.19
CA LEU A 113 5.17 -13.53 27.45
C LEU A 113 5.57 -12.78 26.18
N HIS A 114 6.60 -11.93 26.23
CA HIS A 114 7.11 -11.23 25.05
C HIS A 114 7.58 -12.22 23.97
N LEU A 115 8.35 -13.24 24.35
CA LEU A 115 8.79 -14.30 23.44
C LEU A 115 7.60 -15.03 22.78
N SER A 116 6.54 -15.31 23.55
CA SER A 116 5.33 -15.97 23.04
C SER A 116 4.54 -15.13 22.03
N GLN A 117 4.79 -13.82 21.94
CA GLN A 117 4.10 -12.91 21.02
C GLN A 117 4.78 -12.79 19.66
N ILE A 118 6.04 -13.22 19.52
CA ILE A 118 6.83 -13.06 18.29
C ILE A 118 6.25 -13.89 17.13
N CYS A 119 6.01 -15.18 17.34
CA CYS A 119 5.34 -16.02 16.34
C CYS A 119 4.68 -17.26 16.96
N SER A 120 3.85 -17.97 16.19
CA SER A 120 3.15 -19.18 16.64
C SER A 120 4.09 -20.32 17.01
N PHE A 121 5.24 -20.44 16.33
CA PHE A 121 6.24 -21.46 16.64
C PHE A 121 6.89 -21.21 18.00
N TRP A 122 7.34 -19.98 18.27
CA TRP A 122 7.90 -19.59 19.56
C TRP A 122 6.89 -19.73 20.69
N ARG A 123 5.64 -19.35 20.43
CA ARG A 123 4.54 -19.57 21.38
C ARG A 123 4.38 -21.04 21.73
N LYS A 124 4.42 -21.93 20.74
CA LYS A 124 4.30 -23.38 20.98
C LYS A 124 5.41 -23.86 21.91
N ILE A 125 6.67 -23.51 21.63
CA ILE A 125 7.84 -23.89 22.42
C ILE A 125 7.73 -23.34 23.85
N VAL A 126 7.43 -22.05 24.00
CA VAL A 126 7.31 -21.38 25.30
C VAL A 126 6.20 -21.99 26.16
N LEU A 127 5.07 -22.36 25.55
CA LEU A 127 3.96 -22.99 26.27
C LEU A 127 4.18 -24.48 26.56
N SER A 128 5.00 -25.19 25.75
CA SER A 128 5.34 -26.60 26.01
C SER A 128 6.43 -26.79 27.05
N GLN A 129 7.13 -25.72 27.44
CA GLN A 129 8.26 -25.78 28.36
C GLN A 129 7.95 -25.07 29.70
N PRO A 130 7.44 -25.79 30.72
CA PRO A 130 7.15 -25.23 32.03
C PRO A 130 8.37 -24.58 32.72
N THR A 131 9.59 -24.97 32.37
CA THR A 131 10.82 -24.45 32.97
C THR A 131 11.15 -22.99 32.60
N LEU A 132 10.41 -22.39 31.67
CA LEU A 132 10.59 -21.00 31.23
C LEU A 132 9.68 -19.99 31.97
N TRP A 133 8.83 -20.47 32.88
CA TRP A 133 7.89 -19.67 33.68
C TRP A 133 8.35 -19.63 35.14
#